data_AF-A0A9X1SMF9-F1
#
_entry.id   AF-A0A9X1SMF9-F1
#
_cell.length_a   1.000
_cell.length_b   1.000
_cell.length_c   1.000
_cell.angle_alpha   90.00
_cell.angle_beta   90.00
_cell.angle_gamma   90.00
#
_symmetry.space_group_name_H-M   'P 1'
#
loop_
_entity.id
_entity.type
_entity.pdbx_description
1 polymer ?
#
loop_
_entity_poly.entity_id
_entity_poly.type
_entity_poly.pdbx_seq_one_letter_code
_entity_poly.pdbx_strand_id
1 'polypeptide(L)' 'MRQILSLLRRRKPRHFALLDEQGRCRMLLSSAGRPDGANWVEVEEARLSWIGRHLPTDCERAA' A
#
# COMPACT_ATOMS: atom_id res chain seq x y z
N MET A 1 -32.16 1.77 -14.22
CA MET A 1 -31.32 2.75 -13.49
C MET A 1 -30.70 2.13 -12.23
N ARG A 2 -29.74 1.19 -12.34
CA ARG A 2 -29.15 0.56 -11.13
C ARG A 2 -27.63 0.36 -11.19
N GLN A 3 -26.98 0.85 -12.26
CA GLN A 3 -25.56 0.56 -12.51
C GLN A 3 -24.62 1.76 -12.40
N ILE A 4 -25.13 2.97 -12.14
CA ILE A 4 -24.30 4.18 -11.96
C ILE A 4 -23.79 4.34 -10.52
N LEU A 5 -24.46 3.75 -9.53
CA LEU A 5 -24.10 3.89 -8.11
C LEU A 5 -22.88 3.05 -7.70
N SER A 6 -22.44 2.07 -8.50
CA SER A 6 -21.27 1.24 -8.22
C SER A 6 -19.96 2.04 -8.24
N LEU A 7 -19.89 3.10 -9.05
CA LEU A 7 -18.75 4.02 -9.11
C LEU A 7 -18.63 4.90 -7.85
N LEU A 8 -19.74 5.13 -7.13
CA LEU A 8 -19.76 5.85 -5.86
C LEU A 8 -19.33 4.97 -4.67
N ARG A 9 -19.28 3.65 -4.86
CA ARG A 9 -18.72 2.71 -3.88
C ARG A 9 -17.19 2.79 -3.94
N ARG A 10 -16.62 3.89 -3.44
CA ARG A 10 -15.17 4.04 -3.26
C ARG A 10 -14.69 2.93 -2.33
N ARG A 11 -14.03 1.91 -2.89
CA ARG A 11 -13.22 0.99 -2.09
C ARG A 11 -12.21 1.81 -1.32
N LYS A 12 -12.08 1.53 -0.03
CA LYS A 12 -11.07 2.17 0.82
C LYS A 12 -9.71 1.91 0.15
N PRO A 13 -8.92 2.96 -0.15
CA PRO A 13 -7.61 2.76 -0.77
C PRO A 13 -6.75 1.92 0.16
N ARG A 14 -5.99 1.00 -0.43
CA ARG A 14 -4.98 0.21 0.27
C ARG A 14 -3.67 0.96 0.22
N HIS A 15 -2.83 0.76 1.22
CA HIS A 15 -1.52 1.40 1.29
C HIS A 15 -0.45 0.36 0.98
N PHE A 16 0.56 0.77 0.24
CA PHE A 16 1.67 -0.09 -0.15
C PHE A 16 2.99 0.61 0.11
N ALA A 17 3.96 -0.14 0.61
CA ALA A 17 5.36 0.27 0.76
C ALA A 17 6.22 -0.51 -0.23
N LEU A 18 7.00 0.18 -1.05
CA LEU A 18 8.03 -0.43 -1.89
C LEU A 18 9.28 -0.63 -1.04
N LEU A 19 9.74 -1.86 -0.93
CA LEU A 19 10.98 -2.19 -0.24
C LEU A 19 12.13 -2.37 -1.23
N ASP A 20 13.32 -1.93 -0.84
CA ASP A 20 14.56 -2.34 -1.53
C ASP A 20 14.99 -3.76 -1.10
N GLU A 21 16.10 -4.23 -1.66
CA GLU A 21 16.67 -5.56 -1.36
C GLU A 21 17.10 -5.72 0.11
N GLN A 22 17.25 -4.62 0.84
CA GLN A 22 17.61 -4.60 2.26
C GLN A 22 16.38 -4.51 3.16
N GLY A 23 15.18 -4.43 2.60
CA GLY A 23 13.93 -4.28 3.34
C GLY A 23 13.64 -2.85 3.78
N ARG A 24 14.33 -1.83 3.23
CA ARG A 24 14.06 -0.42 3.54
C ARG A 24 12.98 0.13 2.63
N CYS A 25 12.09 0.95 3.19
CA CYS A 25 11.04 1.57 2.40
C CYS A 25 11.62 2.66 1.49
N ARG A 26 11.40 2.54 0.19
CA ARG A 26 11.80 3.50 -0.85
C ARG A 26 10.65 4.38 -1.31
N MET A 27 9.43 3.85 -1.31
CA MET A 27 8.26 4.54 -1.82
C MET A 27 6.99 4.11 -1.08
N LEU A 28 6.02 5.03 -1.01
CA LEU A 28 4.68 4.77 -0.48
C LEU A 28 3.65 5.08 -1.56
N LEU A 29 2.66 4.20 -1.71
CA LEU A 29 1.60 4.35 -2.70
C LEU A 29 0.26 3.96 -2.10
N SER A 30 -0.75 4.81 -2.27
CA SER A 30 -2.13 4.49 -1.92
C SER A 30 -2.91 4.22 -3.20
N SER A 31 -3.39 3.00 -3.36
CA SER A 31 -4.07 2.55 -4.58
C SER A 31 -5.20 1.58 -4.25
N ALA A 32 -6.17 1.44 -5.15
CA ALA A 32 -7.24 0.46 -5.01
C ALA A 32 -6.76 -0.99 -5.24
N GLY A 33 -5.65 -1.17 -5.96
CA GLY A 33 -5.05 -2.47 -6.27
C GLY A 33 -3.55 -2.48 -6.03
N ARG A 34 -3.00 -3.68 -5.84
CA ARG A 34 -1.54 -3.87 -5.68
C ARG A 34 -0.83 -3.45 -6.98
N PRO A 35 0.25 -2.66 -6.90
CA PRO A 35 0.99 -2.27 -8.09
C PRO A 35 1.80 -3.44 -8.66
N ASP A 36 1.99 -3.45 -9.97
CA ASP A 36 2.75 -4.48 -10.68
C ASP A 36 4.28 -4.26 -10.59
N GLY A 37 5.04 -5.35 -10.71
CA GLY A 37 6.45 -5.32 -11.09
C GLY A 37 7.48 -4.92 -10.02
N ALA A 38 7.14 -4.80 -8.74
CA ALA A 38 8.13 -4.53 -7.70
C ALA A 38 7.75 -5.13 -6.33
N ASN A 39 8.69 -5.08 -5.38
CA ASN A 39 8.53 -5.62 -4.02
C ASN A 39 7.62 -4.72 -3.15
N TRP A 40 6.36 -4.59 -3.58
CA TRP A 40 5.32 -3.86 -2.87
C TRP A 40 4.74 -4.73 -1.77
N VAL A 41 4.81 -4.23 -0.55
CA VAL A 41 4.17 -4.81 0.63
C VAL A 41 2.92 -4.02 0.95
N GLU A 42 1.79 -4.69 1.20
CA GLU A 42 0.56 -4.03 1.68
C GLU A 42 0.73 -3.68 3.16
N VAL A 43 0.46 -2.43 3.51
CA VAL A 43 0.60 -1.89 4.88
C VAL A 43 -0.72 -1.30 5.35
N GLU A 44 -0.93 -1.27 6.66
CA GLU A 44 -2.16 -0.70 7.21
C GLU A 44 -2.28 0.81 7.04
N GLU A 45 -1.15 1.53 7.01
CA GLU A 45 -1.08 2.98 6.83
C GLU A 45 0.18 3.37 6.04
N ALA A 46 0.15 4.52 5.36
CA ALA A 46 1.31 5.06 4.66
C ALA A 46 2.02 6.13 5.52
N ARG A 47 3.13 5.78 6.18
CA ARG A 47 3.90 6.72 7.02
C ARG A 47 5.18 7.18 6.36
N LEU A 48 5.28 8.49 6.11
CA LEU A 48 6.49 9.11 5.53
C LEU A 48 7.76 8.84 6.36
N SER A 49 7.63 8.62 7.67
CA SER A 49 8.74 8.30 8.56
C SER A 49 9.44 6.97 8.24
N TRP A 50 8.84 6.10 7.43
CA TRP A 50 9.44 4.84 7.02
C TRP A 50 10.42 4.99 5.86
N ILE A 51 10.35 6.07 5.08
CA ILE A 51 11.24 6.25 3.92
C ILE A 51 12.71 6.20 4.37
N GLY A 52 13.49 5.31 3.75
CA GLY A 52 14.90 5.04 4.05
C GLY A 52 15.15 4.14 5.27
N ARG A 53 14.10 3.70 5.96
CA ARG A 53 14.15 2.84 7.15
C ARG A 53 13.55 1.47 6.87
N HIS A 54 13.94 0.46 7.67
CA HIS A 54 13.26 -0.84 7.64
C HIS A 54 11.80 -0.68 8.05
N LEU A 55 10.96 -1.42 7.35
CA LEU A 55 9.54 -1.48 7.66
C LEU A 55 9.37 -2.17 9.03
N PRO A 56 8.59 -1.60 9.96
CA PRO A 56 8.33 -2.24 11.24
C PRO A 56 7.51 -3.53 11.02
N THR A 57 7.87 -4.60 11.75
CA THR A 57 7.29 -5.94 11.59
C THR A 57 5.77 -6.00 11.75
N ASP A 58 5.19 -5.05 12.47
CA ASP A 58 3.75 -5.01 12.78
C ASP A 58 2.91 -4.23 11.75
N CYS A 59 3.53 -3.53 10.80
CA CYS A 59 2.75 -2.72 9.85
C CYS A 59 2.38 -3.43 8.55
N GLU A 60 2.95 -4.61 8.29
CA GLU A 60 2.55 -5.46 7.18
C GLU A 60 1.13 -5.98 7.43
N ARG A 61 0.23 -5.72 6.48
CA ARG A 61 -1.13 -6.23 6.58
C ARG A 61 -1.10 -7.72 6.30
N ALA A 62 -1.39 -8.54 7.31
CA ALA A 62 -1.54 -9.99 7.14
C ALA A 62 -2.58 -10.27 6.03
N ALA A 63 -2.16 -11.02 5.01
CA ALA A 63 -2.93 -11.31 3.80
C ALA A 63 -4.23 -12.06 4.09
#